data_AF-A0A358A309-F1
#
_entry.id   AF-A0A358A309-F1
#
_cell.length_a   1.000
_cell.length_b   1.000
_cell.length_c   1.000
_cell.angle_alpha   90.00
_cell.angle_beta   90.00
_cell.angle_gamma   90.00
#
_symmetry.space_group_name_H-M   'P 1'
#
loop_
_entity.id
_entity.type
_entity.pdbx_description
1 polymer ?
#
loop_
_entity_poly.entity_id
_entity_poly.type
_entity_poly.pdbx_seq_one_letter_code
_entity_poly.pdbx_strand_id
1 'polypeptide(L)'
;MRNALLAVAAVMVAIFAGWILDDKILGGDIARNTSISGVEVGRLDIDEAAELLTDGRLTDRPVELRHGTNSLTVTAAELGVMVDTELALADAAERPSLVAQPIRWIGSLFENRSFDVRYTIDVDVLAEVVSGSDSIFDLDFGLPQLELVNGRFVEADTAMLPVVDTDELRNRVLDAAVSGGNGTAVIEIPIAGSETIDRGADELIAEAHRLTKNGIALRVPGVTIQRRISQSALRSWLVFGGTVGEPTISLDEQLVQSTVETLFIDFGEAGDEPAFTIDAVGRVRILGSSPGAVCCTLDTPQRILAAMEAGEQVVKLRPREDPEVRGIAWAESLGIVEVIGEFTTYYQPNQTRNINIQRIAELTQGAVIEPGGEFSINDYVGRRTREKGFVDAGVISHGVFTTSVGGGISQYATTLFNAAFFAGLDFGDYQSHSIYLSRYPFGREATVNFPNVDLEILNTTPYGVLLWPTTDETSITVTLYGTRWVKGE
;
A
#
# COMPACT_ATOMS: atom_id res chain seq x y z
N MET A 1 4.00 88.82 63.04
CA MET A 1 2.88 87.85 63.04
C MET A 1 1.81 88.15 61.99
N ARG A 2 1.29 89.39 61.86
CA ARG A 2 0.19 89.71 60.92
C ARG A 2 0.50 89.44 59.44
N ASN A 3 1.72 89.71 58.98
CA ASN A 3 2.12 89.49 57.57
C ASN A 3 2.30 87.99 57.23
N ALA A 4 2.68 87.16 58.21
CA ALA A 4 2.78 85.71 58.02
C ALA A 4 1.39 85.06 57.92
N LEU A 5 0.43 85.52 58.74
CA LEU A 5 -0.97 85.07 58.68
C LEU A 5 -1.66 85.45 57.35
N LEU A 6 -1.40 86.66 56.84
CA LEU A 6 -1.92 87.09 55.52
C LEU A 6 -1.31 86.30 54.36
N ALA A 7 -0.02 85.97 54.43
CA ALA A 7 0.63 85.13 53.42
C ALA A 7 0.07 83.70 53.40
N VAL A 8 -0.13 83.10 54.58
CA VAL A 8 -0.75 81.77 54.70
C VAL A 8 -2.19 81.78 54.20
N ALA A 9 -2.98 82.80 54.53
CA ALA A 9 -4.36 82.94 54.03
C ALA A 9 -4.41 83.10 52.51
N ALA A 10 -3.51 83.89 51.91
CA ALA A 10 -3.43 84.05 50.45
C ALA A 10 -3.05 82.75 49.75
N VAL A 11 -2.12 81.97 50.30
CA VAL A 11 -1.73 80.65 49.78
C VAL A 11 -2.89 79.66 49.87
N MET A 12 -3.61 79.63 50.99
CA MET A 12 -4.80 78.76 51.14
C MET A 12 -5.91 79.12 50.15
N VAL A 13 -6.17 80.41 49.92
CA VAL A 13 -7.14 80.87 48.90
C VAL A 13 -6.68 80.50 47.49
N ALA A 14 -5.39 80.61 47.19
CA ALA A 14 -4.83 80.22 45.88
C ALA A 14 -4.91 78.71 45.66
N ILE A 15 -4.63 77.90 46.69
CA ILE A 15 -4.79 76.42 46.66
C ILE A 15 -6.25 76.05 46.44
N PHE A 16 -7.18 76.68 47.17
CA PHE A 16 -8.61 76.39 47.08
C PHE A 16 -9.19 76.83 45.74
N ALA A 17 -8.80 78.01 45.23
CA ALA A 17 -9.19 78.50 43.91
C ALA A 17 -8.59 77.63 42.79
N GLY A 18 -7.33 77.22 42.94
CA GLY A 18 -6.65 76.31 42.01
C GLY A 18 -7.31 74.93 41.98
N TRP A 19 -7.65 74.37 43.15
CA TRP A 19 -8.40 73.12 43.26
C TRP A 19 -9.80 73.23 42.64
N ILE A 20 -10.57 74.30 42.92
CA ILE A 20 -11.91 74.49 42.32
C ILE A 20 -11.81 74.60 40.80
N LEU A 21 -10.87 75.39 40.29
CA LEU A 21 -10.66 75.55 38.85
C LEU A 21 -10.29 74.20 38.22
N ASP A 22 -9.46 73.42 38.88
CA ASP A 22 -8.98 72.13 38.39
C ASP A 22 -10.05 71.01 38.48
N ASP A 23 -10.87 71.00 39.54
CA ASP A 23 -11.94 70.01 39.76
C ASP A 23 -13.22 70.32 38.96
N LYS A 24 -13.56 71.60 38.75
CA LYS A 24 -14.84 72.00 38.13
C LYS A 24 -14.74 72.44 36.68
N ILE A 25 -13.56 72.83 36.20
CA ILE A 25 -13.38 73.39 34.86
C ILE A 25 -12.45 72.53 34.00
N LEU A 26 -11.50 71.83 34.60
CA LEU A 26 -10.43 71.10 33.88
C LEU A 26 -10.32 69.61 34.23
N GLY A 27 -11.22 69.07 35.07
CA GLY A 27 -11.14 67.71 35.59
C GLY A 27 -12.38 66.90 35.27
N GLY A 28 -12.19 65.66 34.81
CA GLY A 28 -13.22 64.62 34.76
C GLY A 28 -13.40 63.90 36.10
N ASP A 29 -14.16 62.81 36.09
CA ASP A 29 -14.48 62.04 37.29
C ASP A 29 -13.28 61.35 37.95
N ILE A 30 -12.24 61.04 37.17
CA ILE A 30 -11.03 60.36 37.63
C ILE A 30 -9.90 61.36 37.89
N ALA A 31 -9.23 61.23 39.04
CA ALA A 31 -8.11 62.08 39.40
C ALA A 31 -6.98 62.02 38.35
N ARG A 32 -6.26 63.13 38.16
CA ARG A 32 -5.06 63.19 37.30
C ARG A 32 -3.99 62.18 37.71
N ASN A 33 -3.07 61.89 36.79
CA ASN A 33 -1.96 60.95 36.99
C ASN A 33 -2.44 59.57 37.47
N THR A 34 -3.63 59.16 37.02
CA THR A 34 -4.21 57.85 37.33
C THR A 34 -4.15 56.98 36.09
N SER A 35 -3.57 55.80 36.23
CA SER A 35 -3.60 54.76 35.21
C SER A 35 -4.17 53.45 35.77
N ILE A 36 -4.84 52.70 34.90
CA ILE A 36 -5.36 51.36 35.20
C ILE A 36 -4.65 50.39 34.26
N SER A 37 -3.88 49.46 34.83
CA SER A 37 -3.05 48.50 34.08
C SER A 37 -2.25 49.11 32.92
N GLY A 38 -1.69 50.32 33.16
CA GLY A 38 -0.87 51.06 32.18
C GLY A 38 -1.64 51.92 31.17
N VAL A 39 -2.98 51.91 31.20
CA VAL A 39 -3.83 52.82 30.41
C VAL A 39 -4.07 54.10 31.22
N GLU A 40 -3.66 55.25 30.67
CA GLU A 40 -3.86 56.56 31.30
C GLU A 40 -5.34 56.96 31.25
N VAL A 41 -6.01 56.98 32.39
CA VAL A 41 -7.44 57.31 32.54
C VAL A 41 -7.68 58.61 33.31
N GLY A 42 -6.60 59.25 33.79
CA GLY A 42 -6.71 60.46 34.60
C GLY A 42 -7.32 61.63 33.83
N ARG A 43 -8.26 62.34 34.49
CA ARG A 43 -9.10 63.43 33.96
C ARG A 43 -10.19 63.02 32.96
N LEU A 44 -10.38 61.73 32.69
CA LEU A 44 -11.51 61.26 31.91
C LEU A 44 -12.76 61.12 32.78
N ASP A 45 -13.92 61.19 32.14
CA ASP A 45 -15.19 60.77 32.74
C ASP A 45 -15.28 59.24 32.77
N ILE A 46 -16.11 58.69 33.66
CA ILE A 46 -16.22 57.23 33.87
C ILE A 46 -16.55 56.52 32.55
N ASP A 47 -17.46 57.07 31.74
CA ASP A 47 -17.87 56.47 30.47
C ASP A 47 -16.74 56.48 29.42
N GLU A 48 -15.98 57.58 29.33
CA GLU A 48 -14.82 57.70 28.42
C GLU A 48 -13.68 56.78 28.85
N ALA A 49 -13.45 56.64 30.16
CA ALA A 49 -12.48 55.71 30.71
C ALA A 49 -12.90 54.24 30.50
N ALA A 50 -14.19 53.93 30.60
CA ALA A 50 -14.72 52.58 30.35
C ALA A 50 -14.55 52.15 28.88
N GLU A 51 -14.82 53.05 27.94
CA GLU A 51 -14.61 52.81 26.51
C GLU A 51 -13.12 52.54 26.21
N LEU A 52 -12.22 53.34 26.79
CA LEU A 52 -10.77 53.17 26.65
C LEU A 52 -10.24 51.85 27.23
N LEU A 53 -10.81 51.37 28.33
CA LEU A 53 -10.42 50.10 28.95
C LEU A 53 -10.99 48.88 28.21
N THR A 54 -12.02 49.09 27.39
CA THR A 54 -12.70 48.05 26.61
C THR A 54 -12.22 48.00 25.14
N ASP A 55 -11.31 48.89 24.74
CA ASP A 55 -10.71 49.00 23.38
C ASP A 55 -9.77 47.82 23.01
N GLY A 56 -9.99 46.63 23.56
CA GLY A 56 -9.26 45.39 23.23
C GLY A 56 -7.83 45.31 23.76
N ARG A 57 -7.16 46.43 24.03
CA ARG A 57 -5.72 46.49 24.39
C ARG A 57 -5.32 45.63 25.60
N LEU A 58 -6.25 45.38 26.51
CA LEU A 58 -6.04 44.55 27.71
C LEU A 58 -6.36 43.06 27.48
N THR A 59 -7.17 42.74 26.46
CA THR A 59 -7.71 41.40 26.18
C THR A 59 -7.21 40.79 24.85
N ASP A 60 -6.62 41.58 23.95
CA ASP A 60 -6.04 41.14 22.66
C ASP A 60 -4.68 40.41 22.83
N ARG A 61 -4.38 40.03 24.07
CA ARG A 61 -3.12 39.39 24.43
C ARG A 61 -3.14 37.95 23.93
N PRO A 62 -2.09 37.48 23.24
CA PRO A 62 -2.05 36.11 22.78
C PRO A 62 -1.91 35.14 23.96
N VAL A 63 -2.72 34.11 23.93
CA VAL A 63 -2.75 32.96 24.83
C VAL A 63 -2.57 31.71 23.97
N GLU A 64 -1.54 30.92 24.28
CA GLU A 64 -1.30 29.64 23.65
C GLU A 64 -1.89 28.54 24.54
N LEU A 65 -2.98 27.93 24.09
CA LEU A 65 -3.53 26.72 24.69
C LEU A 65 -2.75 25.51 24.18
N ARG A 66 -2.30 24.63 25.08
CA ARG A 66 -1.49 23.45 24.75
C ARG A 66 -2.09 22.17 25.29
N HIS A 67 -1.98 21.11 24.49
CA HIS A 67 -2.18 19.74 24.93
C HIS A 67 -1.11 18.85 24.28
N GLY A 68 -0.12 18.41 25.07
CA GLY A 68 0.99 17.62 24.56
C GLY A 68 1.86 18.40 23.57
N THR A 69 1.90 17.97 22.31
CA THR A 69 2.66 18.64 21.22
C THR A 69 1.84 19.64 20.43
N ASN A 70 0.51 19.61 20.57
CA ASN A 70 -0.40 20.46 19.82
C ASN A 70 -0.64 21.75 20.58
N SER A 71 -0.81 22.85 19.83
CA SER A 71 -1.15 24.13 20.41
C SER A 71 -2.05 24.96 19.52
N LEU A 72 -2.86 25.80 20.15
CA LEU A 72 -3.68 26.80 19.51
C LEU A 72 -3.37 28.16 20.12
N THR A 73 -2.99 29.12 19.28
CA THR A 73 -2.84 30.51 19.71
C THR A 73 -4.14 31.25 19.44
N VAL A 74 -4.74 31.78 20.50
CA VAL A 74 -5.94 32.64 20.49
C VAL A 74 -5.66 33.88 21.35
N THR A 75 -6.52 34.86 21.32
CA THR A 75 -6.46 36.01 22.24
C THR A 75 -7.23 35.72 23.52
N ALA A 76 -6.91 36.43 24.62
CA ALA A 76 -7.70 36.33 25.84
C ALA A 76 -9.18 36.72 25.59
N ALA A 77 -9.43 37.71 24.73
CA ALA A 77 -10.77 38.09 24.30
C ALA A 77 -11.51 36.93 23.60
N GLU A 78 -10.86 36.20 22.70
CA GLU A 78 -11.43 35.03 22.02
C GLU A 78 -11.73 33.89 23.00
N LEU A 79 -10.98 33.78 24.11
CA LEU A 79 -11.28 32.85 25.21
C LEU A 79 -12.42 33.32 26.14
N GLY A 80 -13.09 34.43 25.80
CA GLY A 80 -14.16 35.01 26.60
C GLY A 80 -13.69 35.88 27.76
N VAL A 81 -12.40 36.22 27.86
CA VAL A 81 -11.88 37.09 28.92
C VAL A 81 -12.32 38.53 28.67
N MET A 82 -12.96 39.11 29.68
CA MET A 82 -13.47 40.48 29.68
C MET A 82 -12.86 41.28 30.83
N VAL A 83 -12.77 42.58 30.62
CA VAL A 83 -12.36 43.52 31.66
C VAL A 83 -13.56 43.90 32.51
N ASP A 84 -13.47 43.72 33.83
CA ASP A 84 -14.43 44.27 34.79
C ASP A 84 -14.15 45.76 35.01
N THR A 85 -14.68 46.57 34.09
CA THR A 85 -14.50 48.03 34.08
C THR A 85 -15.22 48.72 35.24
N GLU A 86 -16.39 48.21 35.63
CA GLU A 86 -17.21 48.79 36.70
C GLU A 86 -16.43 48.82 38.00
N LEU A 87 -15.82 47.70 38.38
CA LEU A 87 -15.09 47.62 39.62
C LEU A 87 -13.75 48.36 39.57
N ALA A 88 -13.03 48.27 38.44
CA ALA A 88 -11.74 48.95 38.27
C ALA A 88 -11.88 50.48 38.31
N LEU A 89 -12.97 51.02 37.73
CA LEU A 89 -13.25 52.45 37.73
C LEU A 89 -13.82 52.93 39.07
N ALA A 90 -14.57 52.10 39.80
CA ALA A 90 -15.08 52.44 41.13
C ALA A 90 -13.94 52.79 42.11
N ASP A 91 -12.86 52.00 42.11
CA ASP A 91 -11.67 52.23 42.96
C ASP A 91 -10.88 53.48 42.50
N ALA A 92 -10.78 53.70 41.18
CA ALA A 92 -10.06 54.84 40.62
C ALA A 92 -10.80 56.18 40.84
N ALA A 93 -12.13 56.17 40.78
CA ALA A 93 -13.00 57.33 40.94
C ALA A 93 -13.32 57.68 42.41
N GLU A 94 -12.84 56.91 43.39
CA GLU A 94 -13.10 57.19 44.80
C GLU A 94 -12.57 58.59 45.20
N ARG A 95 -13.47 59.44 45.71
CA ARG A 95 -13.14 60.81 46.14
C ARG A 95 -13.03 60.91 47.67
N PRO A 96 -11.98 61.55 48.21
CA PRO A 96 -11.88 61.81 49.64
C PRO A 96 -12.94 62.82 50.09
N SER A 97 -13.15 62.95 51.40
CA SER A 97 -14.13 63.91 51.96
C SER A 97 -13.83 65.36 51.54
N LEU A 98 -14.88 66.18 51.41
CA LEU A 98 -14.81 67.57 50.91
C LEU A 98 -13.75 68.44 51.62
N VAL A 99 -13.44 68.14 52.89
CA VAL A 99 -12.45 68.88 53.68
C VAL A 99 -11.00 68.49 53.31
N ALA A 100 -10.78 67.25 52.86
CA ALA A 100 -9.46 66.73 52.53
C ALA A 100 -9.08 66.89 51.03
N GLN A 101 -10.06 67.14 50.16
CA GLN A 101 -9.88 67.25 48.71
C GLN A 101 -8.82 68.29 48.29
N PRO A 102 -8.78 69.54 48.83
CA PRO A 102 -7.77 70.51 48.41
C PRO A 102 -6.33 70.13 48.78
N ILE A 103 -6.15 69.41 49.89
CA ILE A 103 -4.82 68.96 50.36
C ILE A 103 -4.37 67.74 49.54
N ARG A 104 -5.27 66.79 49.29
CA ARG A 104 -5.02 65.63 48.43
C ARG A 104 -4.77 66.03 46.98
N TRP A 105 -5.43 67.08 46.50
CA TRP A 105 -5.21 67.66 45.18
C TRP A 105 -3.75 68.09 44.97
N ILE A 106 -3.13 68.77 45.94
CA ILE A 106 -1.70 69.15 45.83
C ILE A 106 -0.81 67.91 45.74
N GLY A 107 -1.07 66.87 46.54
CA GLY A 107 -0.34 65.62 46.48
C GLY A 107 -0.46 64.94 45.11
N SER A 108 -1.67 64.93 44.54
CA SER A 108 -1.92 64.35 43.22
C SER A 108 -1.17 65.03 42.06
N LEU A 109 -0.65 66.25 42.24
CA LEU A 109 0.20 66.91 41.24
C LEU A 109 1.57 66.22 41.07
N PHE A 110 2.00 65.45 42.08
CA PHE A 110 3.32 64.82 42.13
C PHE A 110 3.25 63.30 42.37
N GLU A 111 2.09 62.78 42.75
CA GLU A 111 1.85 61.36 43.03
C GLU A 111 1.12 60.71 41.85
N ASN A 112 1.63 59.55 41.41
CA ASN A 112 0.97 58.72 40.40
C ASN A 112 0.12 57.65 41.12
N ARG A 113 -1.12 57.48 40.67
CA ARG A 113 -2.03 56.41 41.13
C ARG A 113 -2.06 55.33 40.06
N SER A 114 -1.78 54.10 40.45
CA SER A 114 -1.88 52.93 39.58
C SER A 114 -2.85 51.94 40.21
N PHE A 115 -3.80 51.45 39.41
CA PHE A 115 -4.73 50.40 39.80
C PHE A 115 -4.59 49.22 38.85
N ASP A 116 -4.86 48.02 39.35
CA ASP A 116 -4.91 46.81 38.54
C ASP A 116 -6.35 46.53 38.15
N VAL A 117 -6.53 46.16 36.89
CA VAL A 117 -7.83 45.77 36.38
C VAL A 117 -8.19 44.35 36.83
N ARG A 118 -9.48 44.08 37.03
CA ARG A 118 -9.96 42.71 37.24
C ARG A 118 -10.51 42.15 35.95
N TYR A 119 -10.29 40.86 35.76
CA TYR A 119 -10.80 40.14 34.60
C TYR A 119 -11.92 39.21 35.02
N THR A 120 -12.92 39.10 34.16
CA THR A 120 -13.96 38.07 34.19
C THR A 120 -13.82 37.23 32.93
N ILE A 121 -14.51 36.09 32.88
CA ILE A 121 -14.45 35.19 31.73
C ILE A 121 -15.83 34.58 31.49
N ASP A 122 -16.24 34.59 30.23
CA ASP A 122 -17.41 33.86 29.76
C ASP A 122 -17.06 32.38 29.59
N VAL A 123 -17.67 31.55 30.44
CA VAL A 123 -17.37 30.10 30.49
C VAL A 123 -17.95 29.36 29.28
N ASP A 124 -19.04 29.88 28.69
CA ASP A 124 -19.66 29.26 27.51
C ASP A 124 -18.78 29.50 26.28
N VAL A 125 -18.23 30.72 26.13
CA VAL A 125 -17.25 31.05 25.08
C VAL A 125 -15.98 30.22 25.23
N LEU A 126 -15.46 30.09 26.46
CA LEU A 126 -14.30 29.25 26.74
C LEU A 126 -14.55 27.79 26.34
N ALA A 127 -15.72 27.24 26.67
CA ALA A 127 -16.09 25.87 26.33
C ALA A 127 -16.26 25.67 24.81
N GLU A 128 -16.83 26.65 24.10
CA GLU A 128 -17.00 26.60 22.64
C GLU A 128 -15.64 26.59 21.92
N VAL A 129 -14.71 27.47 22.32
CA VAL A 129 -13.36 27.50 21.71
C VAL A 129 -12.63 26.19 21.91
N VAL A 130 -12.71 25.61 23.10
CA VAL A 130 -12.02 24.34 23.41
C VAL A 130 -12.66 23.16 22.68
N SER A 131 -13.99 23.07 22.65
CA SER A 131 -14.72 21.97 22.00
C SER A 131 -14.69 22.03 20.47
N GLY A 132 -14.62 23.24 19.87
CA GLY A 132 -14.50 23.42 18.43
C GLY A 132 -13.07 23.26 17.87
N SER A 133 -12.09 22.99 18.73
CA SER A 133 -10.67 22.95 18.36
C SER A 133 -10.13 21.52 18.24
N ASP A 134 -10.64 20.78 17.26
CA ASP A 134 -10.22 19.40 16.94
C ASP A 134 -8.70 19.26 16.79
N SER A 135 -8.03 20.31 16.30
CA SER A 135 -6.58 20.35 16.09
C SER A 135 -5.75 20.32 17.37
N ILE A 136 -6.33 20.70 18.51
CA ILE A 136 -5.63 20.66 19.81
C ILE A 136 -5.60 19.22 20.34
N PHE A 137 -6.65 18.45 20.10
CA PHE A 137 -6.82 17.10 20.67
C PHE A 137 -6.51 15.96 19.71
N ASP A 138 -6.20 16.24 18.44
CA ASP A 138 -5.89 15.23 17.41
C ASP A 138 -6.99 14.15 17.32
N LEU A 139 -8.23 14.60 17.11
CA LEU A 139 -9.42 13.75 17.18
C LEU A 139 -9.61 12.80 15.99
N ASP A 140 -8.56 12.55 15.18
CA ASP A 140 -8.62 11.57 14.08
C ASP A 140 -8.33 10.15 14.61
N PHE A 141 -9.35 9.54 15.20
CA PHE A 141 -9.26 8.18 15.73
C PHE A 141 -9.38 7.08 14.66
N GLY A 142 -9.53 7.44 13.38
CA GLY A 142 -9.75 6.51 12.28
C GLY A 142 -10.95 5.56 12.48
N LEU A 143 -11.00 4.49 11.68
CA LEU A 143 -11.98 3.42 11.84
C LEU A 143 -11.61 2.49 13.02
N PRO A 144 -12.60 1.82 13.63
CA PRO A 144 -12.33 0.82 14.64
C PRO A 144 -11.56 -0.37 14.05
N GLN A 145 -10.53 -0.82 14.75
CA GLN A 145 -9.80 -2.03 14.37
C GLN A 145 -10.58 -3.24 14.86
N LEU A 146 -11.09 -4.02 13.92
CA LEU A 146 -11.86 -5.21 14.22
C LEU A 146 -10.99 -6.46 14.08
N GLU A 147 -11.00 -7.30 15.11
CA GLU A 147 -10.32 -8.60 15.11
C GLU A 147 -11.32 -9.75 15.14
N LEU A 148 -10.99 -10.84 14.44
CA LEU A 148 -11.79 -12.05 14.42
C LEU A 148 -11.37 -13.01 15.54
N VAL A 149 -12.10 -13.00 16.66
CA VAL A 149 -11.84 -13.86 17.82
C VAL A 149 -12.93 -14.93 17.93
N ASN A 150 -12.54 -16.21 17.89
CA ASN A 150 -13.47 -17.36 17.94
C ASN A 150 -14.62 -17.26 16.91
N GLY A 151 -14.31 -16.74 15.72
CA GLY A 151 -15.26 -16.57 14.63
C GLY A 151 -16.25 -15.41 14.80
N ARG A 152 -16.03 -14.49 15.74
CA ARG A 152 -16.81 -13.25 15.93
C ARG A 152 -15.89 -12.04 15.86
N PHE A 153 -16.37 -10.95 15.28
CA PHE A 153 -15.63 -9.69 15.30
C PHE A 153 -15.76 -9.02 16.66
N VAL A 154 -14.64 -8.50 17.16
CA VAL A 154 -14.55 -7.67 18.36
C VAL A 154 -13.71 -6.45 18.02
N GLU A 155 -14.01 -5.30 18.62
CA GLU A 155 -13.15 -4.13 18.54
C GLU A 155 -11.89 -4.37 19.37
N ALA A 156 -10.73 -4.28 18.73
CA ALA A 156 -9.43 -4.57 19.32
C ALA A 156 -8.77 -3.33 19.93
N ASP A 157 -9.16 -2.14 19.50
CA ASP A 157 -8.69 -0.85 19.98
C ASP A 157 -9.84 -0.01 20.54
N THR A 158 -9.60 0.79 21.57
CA THR A 158 -10.63 1.69 22.12
C THR A 158 -10.14 3.12 21.97
N ALA A 159 -10.93 3.96 21.30
CA ALA A 159 -10.67 5.38 21.21
C ALA A 159 -11.22 6.10 22.45
N MET A 160 -10.43 7.04 23.00
CA MET A 160 -10.79 7.82 24.18
C MET A 160 -10.70 9.32 23.89
N LEU A 161 -11.79 10.05 24.15
CA LEU A 161 -11.81 11.52 24.13
C LEU A 161 -11.31 12.07 25.47
N PRO A 162 -10.36 13.02 25.47
CA PRO A 162 -10.01 13.74 26.69
C PRO A 162 -11.16 14.66 27.12
N VAL A 163 -11.51 14.62 28.42
CA VAL A 163 -12.50 15.52 29.01
C VAL A 163 -11.78 16.67 29.70
N VAL A 164 -12.03 17.90 29.25
CA VAL A 164 -11.38 19.10 29.77
C VAL A 164 -11.98 19.51 31.11
N ASP A 165 -11.12 19.77 32.09
CA ASP A 165 -11.51 20.41 33.34
C ASP A 165 -11.76 21.91 33.08
N THR A 166 -13.02 22.26 32.80
CA THR A 166 -13.38 23.62 32.41
C THR A 166 -13.20 24.61 33.57
N ASP A 167 -13.42 24.17 34.81
CA ASP A 167 -13.25 25.01 36.00
C ASP A 167 -11.78 25.32 36.27
N GLU A 168 -10.90 24.32 36.14
CA GLU A 168 -9.47 24.52 36.28
C GLU A 168 -8.91 25.35 35.10
N LEU A 169 -9.36 25.08 33.87
CA LEU A 169 -8.94 25.83 32.69
C LEU A 169 -9.32 27.31 32.83
N ARG A 170 -10.56 27.60 33.26
CA ARG A 170 -11.03 28.95 33.55
C ARG A 170 -10.09 29.69 34.49
N ASN A 171 -9.73 29.05 35.60
CA ASN A 171 -8.86 29.66 36.62
C ASN A 171 -7.45 29.93 36.04
N ARG A 172 -6.89 28.99 35.26
CA ARG A 172 -5.58 29.18 34.60
C ARG A 172 -5.59 30.32 33.58
N VAL A 173 -6.69 30.49 32.84
CA VAL A 173 -6.86 31.59 31.88
C VAL A 173 -6.96 32.94 32.59
N LEU A 174 -7.73 33.03 33.68
CA LEU A 174 -7.82 34.25 34.49
C LEU A 174 -6.48 34.60 35.16
N ASP A 175 -5.78 33.61 35.72
CA ASP A 175 -4.46 33.82 36.33
C ASP A 175 -3.44 34.31 35.29
N ALA A 176 -3.50 33.80 34.06
CA ALA A 176 -2.67 34.25 32.94
C ALA A 176 -3.00 35.68 32.52
N ALA A 177 -4.28 36.06 32.50
CA ALA A 177 -4.72 37.42 32.20
C ALA A 177 -4.22 38.44 33.24
N VAL A 178 -4.23 38.06 34.53
CA VAL A 178 -3.75 38.90 35.64
C VAL A 178 -2.22 38.96 35.71
N SER A 179 -1.54 37.84 35.56
CA SER A 179 -0.10 37.70 35.83
C SER A 179 0.79 38.01 34.62
N GLY A 180 0.22 38.12 33.41
CA GLY A 180 0.99 38.22 32.18
C GLY A 180 1.77 39.53 32.06
N GLY A 181 3.10 39.45 31.86
CA GLY A 181 3.89 40.50 31.19
C GLY A 181 3.69 40.47 29.66
N ASN A 182 4.26 41.40 28.89
CA ASN A 182 3.99 41.60 27.43
C ASN A 182 4.20 40.38 26.47
N GLY A 183 4.49 39.18 26.97
CA GLY A 183 4.61 37.95 26.16
C GLY A 183 3.32 37.13 26.07
N THR A 184 3.34 36.11 25.20
CA THR A 184 2.29 35.10 25.07
C THR A 184 2.22 34.24 26.33
N ALA A 185 1.05 34.12 26.94
CA ALA A 185 0.83 33.21 28.05
C ALA A 185 0.59 31.79 27.52
N VAL A 186 1.32 30.80 28.04
CA VAL A 186 1.17 29.40 27.63
C VAL A 186 0.40 28.65 28.71
N ILE A 187 -0.74 28.08 28.36
CA ILE A 187 -1.64 27.38 29.26
C ILE A 187 -1.78 25.93 28.80
N GLU A 188 -1.30 25.00 29.63
CA GLU A 188 -1.59 23.58 29.41
C GLU A 188 -3.05 23.32 29.80
N ILE A 189 -3.81 22.68 28.90
CA ILE A 189 -5.22 22.37 29.12
C ILE A 189 -5.33 21.26 30.19
N PRO A 190 -6.01 21.52 31.32
CA PRO A 190 -6.22 20.51 32.34
C PRO A 190 -7.26 19.48 31.89
N ILE A 191 -6.94 18.19 32.08
CA ILE A 191 -7.79 17.06 31.70
C ILE A 191 -8.31 16.39 32.98
N ALA A 192 -9.64 16.33 33.12
CA ALA A 192 -10.33 15.69 34.25
C ALA A 192 -10.48 14.17 34.08
N GLY A 193 -10.34 13.65 32.87
CA GLY A 193 -10.47 12.23 32.56
C GLY A 193 -10.59 11.96 31.07
N SER A 194 -11.14 10.80 30.72
CA SER A 194 -11.44 10.45 29.34
C SER A 194 -12.73 9.64 29.21
N GLU A 195 -13.40 9.77 28.06
CA GLU A 195 -14.61 9.02 27.71
C GLU A 195 -14.38 8.17 26.46
N THR A 196 -14.99 6.99 26.40
CA THR A 196 -14.89 6.12 25.23
C THR A 196 -15.76 6.64 24.08
N ILE A 197 -15.23 6.59 22.86
CA ILE A 197 -15.97 6.96 21.65
C ILE A 197 -16.46 5.71 20.94
N ASP A 198 -17.71 5.74 20.48
CA ASP A 198 -18.18 4.79 19.49
C ASP A 198 -17.77 5.25 18.09
N ARG A 199 -16.88 4.49 17.44
CA ARG A 199 -16.44 4.73 16.05
C ARG A 199 -17.28 3.93 15.03
N GLY A 200 -18.45 3.45 15.43
CA GLY A 200 -19.34 2.64 14.59
C GLY A 200 -18.94 1.15 14.54
N ALA A 201 -18.20 0.67 15.54
CA ALA A 201 -17.72 -0.72 15.57
C ALA A 201 -18.90 -1.70 15.57
N ASP A 202 -19.94 -1.42 16.36
CA ASP A 202 -21.13 -2.27 16.44
C ASP A 202 -21.90 -2.34 15.11
N GLU A 203 -21.96 -1.23 14.37
CA GLU A 203 -22.63 -1.16 13.06
C GLU A 203 -21.86 -1.98 12.00
N LEU A 204 -20.53 -1.82 11.96
CA LEU A 204 -19.65 -2.61 11.09
C LEU A 204 -19.72 -4.11 11.40
N ILE A 205 -19.73 -4.47 12.69
CA ILE A 205 -19.86 -5.87 13.13
C ILE A 205 -21.23 -6.43 12.74
N ALA A 206 -22.31 -5.64 12.90
CA ALA A 206 -23.65 -6.05 12.51
C ALA A 206 -23.75 -6.28 11.00
N GLU A 207 -23.14 -5.43 10.18
CA GLU A 207 -23.12 -5.57 8.74
C GLU A 207 -22.28 -6.78 8.29
N ALA A 208 -21.08 -6.96 8.85
CA ALA A 208 -20.26 -8.15 8.64
C ALA A 208 -21.02 -9.43 9.02
N HIS A 209 -21.80 -9.40 10.10
CA HIS A 209 -22.68 -10.50 10.50
C HIS A 209 -23.80 -10.75 9.48
N ARG A 210 -24.43 -9.69 8.96
CA ARG A 210 -25.49 -9.78 7.95
C ARG A 210 -24.96 -10.42 6.66
N LEU A 211 -23.84 -9.92 6.13
CA LEU A 211 -23.20 -10.40 4.90
C LEU A 211 -22.80 -11.88 4.98
N THR A 212 -22.30 -12.32 6.13
CA THR A 212 -21.72 -13.67 6.28
C THR A 212 -22.70 -14.72 6.79
N LYS A 213 -23.90 -14.32 7.25
CA LYS A 213 -24.83 -15.14 8.04
C LYS A 213 -25.10 -16.55 7.49
N ASN A 214 -25.26 -16.69 6.18
CA ASN A 214 -25.69 -17.95 5.58
C ASN A 214 -24.54 -18.76 4.97
N GLY A 215 -23.30 -18.25 5.00
CA GLY A 215 -22.25 -18.73 4.10
C GLY A 215 -22.63 -18.50 2.63
N ILE A 216 -21.87 -19.08 1.71
CA ILE A 216 -22.17 -18.99 0.29
C ILE A 216 -21.73 -20.25 -0.46
N ALA A 217 -22.49 -20.67 -1.46
CA ALA A 217 -22.10 -21.77 -2.34
C ALA A 217 -21.50 -21.23 -3.64
N LEU A 218 -20.35 -21.76 -4.03
CA LEU A 218 -19.66 -21.44 -5.26
C LEU A 218 -19.97 -22.50 -6.30
N ARG A 219 -20.33 -22.07 -7.50
CA ARG A 219 -20.62 -22.95 -8.63
C ARG A 219 -19.86 -22.49 -9.87
N VAL A 220 -19.11 -23.40 -10.45
CA VAL A 220 -18.48 -23.22 -11.76
C VAL A 220 -19.34 -23.91 -12.83
N PRO A 221 -19.58 -23.30 -14.01
CA PRO A 221 -20.23 -23.96 -15.14
C PRO A 221 -19.55 -25.29 -15.50
N GLY A 222 -20.35 -26.30 -15.89
CA GLY A 222 -19.84 -27.65 -16.19
C GLY A 222 -19.61 -28.54 -14.96
N VAL A 223 -19.48 -27.96 -13.76
CA VAL A 223 -19.34 -28.72 -12.51
C VAL A 223 -20.70 -28.97 -11.87
N THR A 224 -20.99 -30.23 -11.54
CA THR A 224 -22.24 -30.61 -10.86
C THR A 224 -22.17 -30.33 -9.36
N ILE A 225 -20.98 -30.43 -8.75
CA ILE A 225 -20.75 -30.22 -7.32
C ILE A 225 -20.58 -28.72 -7.03
N GLN A 226 -21.33 -28.21 -6.06
CA GLN A 226 -21.11 -26.88 -5.49
C GLN A 226 -20.14 -26.96 -4.30
N ARG A 227 -19.26 -25.97 -4.16
CA ARG A 227 -18.35 -25.85 -3.00
C ARG A 227 -18.92 -24.81 -2.04
N ARG A 228 -19.19 -25.18 -0.79
CA ARG A 228 -19.75 -24.26 0.19
C ARG A 228 -18.66 -23.63 1.04
N ILE A 229 -18.66 -22.30 1.11
CA ILE A 229 -17.87 -21.52 2.06
C ILE A 229 -18.72 -21.29 3.30
N SER A 230 -18.19 -21.66 4.46
CA SER A 230 -18.88 -21.46 5.74
C SER A 230 -18.93 -19.98 6.11
N GLN A 231 -19.84 -19.63 7.01
CA GLN A 231 -19.90 -18.30 7.62
C GLN A 231 -18.55 -17.90 8.24
N SER A 232 -17.89 -18.82 8.94
CA SER A 232 -16.60 -18.54 9.58
C SER A 232 -15.49 -18.27 8.57
N ALA A 233 -15.48 -18.99 7.44
CA ALA A 233 -14.52 -18.75 6.36
C ALA A 233 -14.78 -17.42 5.65
N LEU A 234 -16.04 -17.05 5.41
CA LEU A 234 -16.36 -15.73 4.87
C LEU A 234 -15.91 -14.60 5.80
N ARG A 235 -16.05 -14.78 7.12
CA ARG A 235 -15.56 -13.79 8.10
C ARG A 235 -14.05 -13.63 8.05
N SER A 236 -13.29 -14.70 7.85
CA SER A 236 -11.83 -14.59 7.66
C SER A 236 -11.42 -13.92 6.35
N TRP A 237 -12.34 -13.71 5.41
CA TRP A 237 -12.08 -13.00 4.16
C TRP A 237 -12.41 -11.52 4.24
N LEU A 238 -13.16 -11.05 5.25
CA LEU A 238 -13.55 -9.64 5.30
C LEU A 238 -12.36 -8.74 5.62
N VAL A 239 -12.26 -7.64 4.89
CA VAL A 239 -11.34 -6.53 5.16
C VAL A 239 -12.18 -5.27 5.38
N PHE A 240 -11.88 -4.55 6.46
CA PHE A 240 -12.55 -3.30 6.80
C PHE A 240 -11.65 -2.12 6.39
N GLY A 241 -12.24 -1.13 5.73
CA GLY A 241 -11.53 0.07 5.27
C GLY A 241 -12.47 1.24 5.06
N GLY A 242 -12.01 2.29 4.37
CA GLY A 242 -12.78 3.53 4.16
C GLY A 242 -12.46 4.58 5.22
N THR A 243 -13.45 5.43 5.54
CA THR A 243 -13.33 6.50 6.55
C THR A 243 -14.43 6.37 7.60
N VAL A 244 -14.32 7.09 8.72
CA VAL A 244 -15.36 7.08 9.77
C VAL A 244 -16.75 7.45 9.22
N GLY A 245 -16.82 8.37 8.25
CA GLY A 245 -18.10 8.77 7.62
C GLY A 245 -18.57 7.84 6.50
N GLU A 246 -17.67 7.07 5.89
CA GLU A 246 -17.95 6.15 4.79
C GLU A 246 -17.16 4.84 4.97
N PRO A 247 -17.56 3.99 5.94
CA PRO A 247 -16.92 2.70 6.15
C PRO A 247 -17.24 1.74 5.01
N THR A 248 -16.27 0.89 4.65
CA THR A 248 -16.40 -0.10 3.58
C THR A 248 -15.98 -1.48 4.07
N ILE A 249 -16.65 -2.50 3.55
CA ILE A 249 -16.27 -3.90 3.74
C ILE A 249 -15.91 -4.46 2.37
N SER A 250 -14.72 -5.01 2.25
CA SER A 250 -14.26 -5.73 1.05
C SER A 250 -13.83 -7.16 1.42
N LEU A 251 -13.39 -7.93 0.42
CA LEU A 251 -12.81 -9.25 0.65
C LEU A 251 -11.29 -9.20 0.38
N ASP A 252 -10.52 -9.95 1.15
CA ASP A 252 -9.11 -10.22 0.90
C ASP A 252 -8.97 -10.95 -0.45
N GLU A 253 -8.55 -10.22 -1.47
CA GLU A 253 -8.51 -10.70 -2.85
C GLU A 253 -7.58 -11.92 -3.01
N GLN A 254 -6.42 -11.90 -2.37
CA GLN A 254 -5.42 -12.95 -2.49
C GLN A 254 -5.88 -14.22 -1.77
N LEU A 255 -6.43 -14.08 -0.57
CA LEU A 255 -6.96 -15.20 0.20
C LEU A 255 -8.17 -15.84 -0.49
N VAL A 256 -9.09 -15.03 -1.02
CA VAL A 256 -10.24 -15.53 -1.79
C VAL A 256 -9.76 -16.27 -3.03
N GLN A 257 -8.89 -15.67 -3.85
CA GLN A 257 -8.43 -16.26 -5.10
C GLN A 257 -7.75 -17.61 -4.86
N SER A 258 -6.76 -17.65 -3.95
CA SER A 258 -6.01 -18.88 -3.63
C SER A 258 -6.91 -19.98 -3.03
N THR A 259 -7.89 -19.61 -2.20
CA THR A 259 -8.84 -20.57 -1.63
C THR A 259 -9.76 -21.13 -2.72
N VAL A 260 -10.27 -20.29 -3.61
CA VAL A 260 -11.13 -20.72 -4.72
C VAL A 260 -10.37 -21.62 -5.70
N GLU A 261 -9.14 -21.27 -6.07
CA GLU A 261 -8.25 -22.10 -6.88
C GLU A 261 -8.04 -23.49 -6.23
N THR A 262 -7.77 -23.52 -4.91
CA THR A 262 -7.61 -24.79 -4.18
C THR A 262 -8.90 -25.62 -4.14
N LEU A 263 -10.06 -25.00 -3.92
CA LEU A 263 -11.36 -25.69 -3.85
C LEU A 263 -11.79 -26.31 -5.18
N PHE A 264 -11.28 -25.77 -6.27
CA PHE A 264 -11.55 -26.18 -7.64
C PHE A 264 -10.27 -26.62 -8.37
N ILE A 265 -9.28 -27.16 -7.64
CA ILE A 265 -8.05 -27.69 -8.27
C ILE A 265 -8.32 -28.85 -9.24
N ASP A 266 -9.43 -29.58 -9.01
CA ASP A 266 -9.91 -30.65 -9.89
C ASP A 266 -10.86 -30.13 -11.00
N PHE A 267 -11.00 -28.82 -11.18
CA PHE A 267 -11.82 -28.23 -12.22
C PHE A 267 -11.02 -27.98 -13.49
N GLY A 268 -11.66 -28.24 -14.63
CA GLY A 268 -11.10 -28.01 -15.95
C GLY A 268 -10.71 -29.30 -16.65
N GLU A 269 -10.53 -29.19 -17.95
CA GLU A 269 -9.71 -30.15 -18.68
C GLU A 269 -8.31 -29.54 -18.79
N ALA A 270 -7.28 -30.38 -18.65
CA ALA A 270 -5.92 -29.96 -18.95
C ALA A 270 -5.91 -29.46 -20.39
N GLY A 271 -5.34 -28.28 -20.61
CA GLY A 271 -5.10 -27.82 -21.96
C GLY A 271 -4.03 -28.68 -22.64
N ASP A 272 -4.01 -28.60 -23.97
CA ASP A 272 -2.98 -29.22 -24.78
C ASP A 272 -2.20 -28.11 -25.48
N GLU A 273 -0.87 -28.18 -25.37
CA GLU A 273 0.03 -27.29 -26.09
C GLU A 273 -0.07 -27.52 -27.60
N PRO A 274 0.13 -26.47 -28.43
CA PRO A 274 0.15 -26.62 -29.86
C PRO A 274 1.30 -27.54 -30.30
N ALA A 275 0.99 -28.52 -31.13
CA ALA A 275 1.98 -29.39 -31.75
C ALA A 275 2.41 -28.85 -33.11
N PHE A 276 3.64 -29.16 -33.52
CA PHE A 276 4.13 -28.85 -34.87
C PHE A 276 3.99 -30.06 -35.79
N THR A 277 3.66 -29.82 -37.06
CA THR A 277 3.71 -30.84 -38.11
C THR A 277 4.27 -30.26 -39.40
N ILE A 278 4.71 -31.13 -40.30
CA ILE A 278 5.21 -30.76 -41.62
C ILE A 278 4.19 -31.22 -42.66
N ASP A 279 3.69 -30.29 -43.48
CA ASP A 279 2.74 -30.63 -44.55
C ASP A 279 3.42 -31.34 -45.73
N ALA A 280 2.62 -31.87 -46.66
CA ALA A 280 3.11 -32.66 -47.79
C ALA A 280 4.06 -31.90 -48.75
N VAL A 281 4.17 -30.57 -48.61
CA VAL A 281 5.09 -29.73 -49.40
C VAL A 281 6.25 -29.19 -48.55
N GLY A 282 6.44 -29.71 -47.33
CA GLY A 282 7.58 -29.38 -46.47
C GLY A 282 7.42 -28.11 -45.64
N ARG A 283 6.19 -27.60 -45.44
CA ARG A 283 5.97 -26.40 -44.61
C ARG A 283 5.56 -26.76 -43.20
N VAL A 284 6.06 -25.99 -42.24
CA VAL A 284 5.69 -26.08 -40.82
C VAL A 284 4.24 -25.63 -40.64
N ARG A 285 3.47 -26.42 -39.90
CA ARG A 285 2.08 -26.16 -39.51
C ARG A 285 1.93 -26.33 -38.01
N ILE A 286 1.20 -25.42 -37.40
CA ILE A 286 0.78 -25.51 -36.00
C ILE A 286 -0.55 -26.25 -35.97
N LEU A 287 -0.59 -27.36 -35.24
CA LEU A 287 -1.80 -28.10 -34.91
C LEU A 287 -2.41 -27.50 -33.65
N GLY A 288 -3.74 -27.39 -33.64
CA GLY A 288 -4.50 -26.61 -32.66
C GLY A 288 -4.09 -26.87 -31.21
N SER A 289 -4.27 -25.85 -30.37
CA SER A 289 -4.12 -25.94 -28.92
C SER A 289 -5.49 -25.86 -28.26
N SER A 290 -5.64 -26.46 -27.09
CA SER A 290 -6.71 -26.14 -26.15
C SER A 290 -6.08 -25.43 -24.98
N PRO A 291 -6.44 -24.17 -24.65
CA PRO A 291 -5.81 -23.44 -23.54
C PRO A 291 -6.16 -24.01 -22.16
N GLY A 292 -6.94 -25.10 -22.08
CA GLY A 292 -7.48 -25.60 -20.82
C GLY A 292 -8.40 -24.58 -20.16
N ALA A 293 -8.88 -24.90 -18.97
CA ALA A 293 -9.63 -23.94 -18.16
C ALA A 293 -9.36 -24.17 -16.69
N VAL A 294 -9.01 -23.10 -15.97
CA VAL A 294 -8.84 -23.12 -14.52
C VAL A 294 -9.87 -22.21 -13.87
N CYS A 295 -10.19 -22.51 -12.61
CA CYS A 295 -11.00 -21.61 -11.82
C CYS A 295 -10.09 -20.60 -11.11
N CYS A 296 -10.37 -19.32 -11.09
CA CYS A 296 -11.40 -18.57 -11.80
C CYS A 296 -10.88 -17.16 -12.12
N THR A 297 -11.67 -16.35 -12.83
CA THR A 297 -11.31 -14.95 -13.15
C THR A 297 -11.00 -14.12 -11.90
N LEU A 298 -10.15 -13.10 -12.07
CA LEU A 298 -9.67 -12.25 -10.97
C LEU A 298 -10.77 -11.41 -10.30
N ASP A 299 -11.94 -11.25 -10.94
CA ASP A 299 -13.10 -10.56 -10.34
C ASP A 299 -13.94 -11.43 -9.40
N THR A 300 -13.43 -12.62 -9.03
CA THR A 300 -14.09 -13.56 -8.12
C THR A 300 -14.42 -12.95 -6.75
N PRO A 301 -13.52 -12.19 -6.08
CA PRO A 301 -13.85 -11.54 -4.80
C PRO A 301 -15.04 -10.59 -4.90
N GLN A 302 -15.07 -9.74 -5.93
CA GLN A 302 -16.15 -8.76 -6.14
C GLN A 302 -17.46 -9.44 -6.46
N ARG A 303 -17.44 -10.55 -7.22
CA ARG A 303 -18.65 -11.38 -7.47
C ARG A 303 -19.20 -12.00 -6.20
N ILE A 304 -18.32 -12.51 -5.33
CA ILE A 304 -18.73 -13.11 -4.07
C ILE A 304 -19.33 -12.04 -3.15
N LEU A 305 -18.67 -10.88 -3.02
CA LEU A 305 -19.18 -9.76 -2.22
C LEU A 305 -20.54 -9.26 -2.73
N ALA A 306 -20.67 -8.98 -4.03
CA ALA A 306 -21.92 -8.53 -4.62
C ALA A 306 -23.07 -9.54 -4.42
N ALA A 307 -22.77 -10.84 -4.50
CA ALA A 307 -23.75 -11.88 -4.21
C ALA A 307 -24.15 -11.91 -2.73
N MET A 308 -23.19 -11.72 -1.80
CA MET A 308 -23.47 -11.59 -0.37
C MET A 308 -24.34 -10.37 -0.06
N GLU A 309 -24.05 -9.23 -0.68
CA GLU A 309 -24.82 -7.99 -0.54
C GLU A 309 -26.27 -8.16 -1.05
N ALA A 310 -26.44 -8.81 -2.20
CA ALA A 310 -27.73 -9.14 -2.79
C ALA A 310 -28.50 -10.25 -2.05
N GLY A 311 -27.88 -10.89 -1.04
CA GLY A 311 -28.48 -12.00 -0.28
C GLY A 311 -28.55 -13.32 -1.05
N GLU A 312 -27.81 -13.44 -2.16
CA GLU A 312 -27.72 -14.67 -2.94
C GLU A 312 -27.05 -15.78 -2.13
N GLN A 313 -27.49 -17.02 -2.36
CA GLN A 313 -26.95 -18.20 -1.68
C GLN A 313 -25.94 -18.96 -2.56
N VAL A 314 -25.92 -18.67 -3.87
CA VAL A 314 -25.10 -19.37 -4.86
C VAL A 314 -24.48 -18.37 -5.83
N VAL A 315 -23.15 -18.30 -5.87
CA VAL A 315 -22.40 -17.49 -6.85
C VAL A 315 -22.01 -18.35 -8.03
N LYS A 316 -22.30 -17.86 -9.24
CA LYS A 316 -21.76 -18.45 -10.47
C LYS A 316 -20.40 -17.82 -10.76
N LEU A 317 -19.35 -18.62 -10.59
CA LEU A 317 -17.98 -18.23 -10.91
C LEU A 317 -17.70 -18.37 -12.41
N ARG A 318 -16.67 -17.68 -12.90
CA ARG A 318 -16.25 -17.73 -14.30
C ARG A 318 -14.87 -18.38 -14.40
N PRO A 319 -14.74 -19.50 -15.13
CA PRO A 319 -13.45 -20.04 -15.53
C PRO A 319 -12.61 -19.02 -16.29
N ARG A 320 -11.30 -19.18 -16.24
CA ARG A 320 -10.34 -18.50 -17.11
C ARG A 320 -9.49 -19.53 -17.83
N GLU A 321 -8.83 -19.12 -18.91
CA GLU A 321 -7.83 -19.94 -19.59
C GLU A 321 -6.70 -20.30 -18.62
N ASP A 322 -6.16 -21.52 -18.76
CA ASP A 322 -5.02 -21.95 -17.96
C ASP A 322 -3.77 -21.16 -18.38
N PRO A 323 -3.21 -20.31 -17.51
CA PRO A 323 -2.03 -19.53 -17.86
C PRO A 323 -0.78 -20.40 -18.05
N GLU A 324 -0.78 -21.64 -17.55
CA GLU A 324 0.36 -22.55 -17.66
C GLU A 324 0.39 -23.28 -19.01
N VAL A 325 -0.73 -23.32 -19.74
CA VAL A 325 -0.79 -23.95 -21.05
C VAL A 325 -0.42 -22.95 -22.14
N ARG A 326 0.66 -23.25 -22.85
CA ARG A 326 1.12 -22.42 -23.98
C ARG A 326 0.12 -22.53 -25.13
N GLY A 327 -0.36 -21.39 -25.64
CA GLY A 327 -1.32 -21.34 -26.75
C GLY A 327 -0.68 -21.17 -28.13
N ILE A 328 -1.51 -21.07 -29.17
CA ILE A 328 -1.06 -20.81 -30.56
C ILE A 328 -0.13 -19.60 -30.66
N ALA A 329 -0.41 -18.52 -29.90
CA ALA A 329 0.43 -17.32 -29.90
C ALA A 329 1.88 -17.61 -29.47
N TRP A 330 2.10 -18.53 -28.53
CA TRP A 330 3.44 -18.97 -28.17
C TRP A 330 4.10 -19.70 -29.34
N ALA A 331 3.42 -20.67 -29.95
CA ALA A 331 3.96 -21.42 -31.09
C ALA A 331 4.29 -20.50 -32.29
N GLU A 332 3.45 -19.51 -32.57
CA GLU A 332 3.72 -18.48 -33.60
C GLU A 332 4.92 -17.60 -33.23
N SER A 333 5.07 -17.25 -31.95
CA SER A 333 6.19 -16.42 -31.48
C SER A 333 7.56 -17.07 -31.66
N LEU A 334 7.62 -18.41 -31.78
CA LEU A 334 8.85 -19.13 -32.05
C LEU A 334 9.39 -18.89 -33.48
N GLY A 335 8.58 -18.40 -34.42
CA GLY A 335 9.07 -18.06 -35.76
C GLY A 335 9.63 -19.25 -36.56
N ILE A 336 9.06 -20.45 -36.41
CA ILE A 336 9.52 -21.67 -37.09
C ILE A 336 8.87 -21.76 -38.48
N VAL A 337 9.60 -21.39 -39.55
CA VAL A 337 8.99 -21.18 -40.89
C VAL A 337 9.70 -21.86 -42.05
N GLU A 338 11.00 -22.15 -41.95
CA GLU A 338 11.81 -22.72 -43.03
C GLU A 338 12.82 -23.75 -42.52
N VAL A 339 13.39 -24.56 -43.44
CA VAL A 339 14.51 -25.44 -43.11
C VAL A 339 15.77 -24.61 -42.90
N ILE A 340 16.42 -24.80 -41.75
CA ILE A 340 17.66 -24.13 -41.38
C ILE A 340 18.87 -25.06 -41.43
N GLY A 341 18.69 -26.37 -41.26
CA GLY A 341 19.75 -27.37 -41.39
C GLY A 341 19.20 -28.76 -41.65
N GLU A 342 19.95 -29.57 -42.38
CA GLU A 342 19.57 -30.94 -42.72
C GLU A 342 20.80 -31.81 -42.88
N PHE A 343 20.73 -33.06 -42.42
CA PHE A 343 21.77 -34.03 -42.68
C PHE A 343 21.22 -35.46 -42.74
N THR A 344 21.79 -36.26 -43.64
CA THR A 344 21.41 -37.66 -43.83
C THR A 344 22.61 -38.57 -43.59
N THR A 345 22.40 -39.64 -42.82
CA THR A 345 23.36 -40.76 -42.76
C THR A 345 22.70 -42.06 -43.22
N TYR A 346 23.50 -42.94 -43.79
CA TYR A 346 23.03 -44.20 -44.39
C TYR A 346 23.42 -45.41 -43.54
N TYR A 347 22.61 -46.45 -43.59
CA TYR A 347 22.84 -47.73 -42.95
C TYR A 347 22.33 -48.87 -43.84
N GLN A 348 22.82 -50.09 -43.60
CA GLN A 348 22.36 -51.25 -44.36
C GLN A 348 20.96 -51.66 -43.88
N PRO A 349 20.05 -52.08 -44.76
CA PRO A 349 18.72 -52.51 -44.39
C PRO A 349 18.77 -53.79 -43.53
N ASN A 350 17.68 -54.08 -42.81
CA ASN A 350 17.50 -55.29 -41.98
C ASN A 350 18.54 -55.50 -40.86
N GLN A 351 19.21 -54.45 -40.40
CA GLN A 351 20.09 -54.52 -39.22
C GLN A 351 19.32 -54.23 -37.94
N THR A 352 19.55 -55.00 -36.88
CA THR A 352 18.89 -54.82 -35.58
C THR A 352 19.05 -53.39 -35.02
N ARG A 353 20.19 -52.74 -35.28
CA ARG A 353 20.46 -51.37 -34.84
C ARG A 353 19.51 -50.34 -35.48
N ASN A 354 18.94 -50.62 -36.65
CA ASN A 354 18.06 -49.70 -37.35
C ASN A 354 16.77 -49.49 -36.55
N ILE A 355 16.28 -50.53 -35.86
CA ILE A 355 15.13 -50.44 -34.94
C ILE A 355 15.39 -49.38 -33.87
N ASN A 356 16.60 -49.35 -33.29
CA ASN A 356 16.96 -48.36 -32.28
C ASN A 356 17.07 -46.94 -32.86
N ILE A 357 17.61 -46.80 -34.08
CA ILE A 357 17.74 -45.50 -34.79
C ILE A 357 16.36 -44.94 -35.15
N GLN A 358 15.46 -45.79 -35.66
CA GLN A 358 14.08 -45.44 -35.98
C GLN A 358 13.32 -45.06 -34.71
N ARG A 359 13.48 -45.84 -33.63
CA ARG A 359 12.79 -45.57 -32.37
C ARG A 359 13.20 -44.25 -31.73
N ILE A 360 14.51 -43.93 -31.72
CA ILE A 360 14.95 -42.63 -31.19
C ILE A 360 14.45 -41.48 -32.07
N ALA A 361 14.46 -41.63 -33.39
CA ALA A 361 13.91 -40.63 -34.31
C ALA A 361 12.43 -40.37 -34.02
N GLU A 362 11.59 -41.40 -33.89
CA GLU A 362 10.18 -41.29 -33.52
C GLU A 362 9.99 -40.52 -32.21
N LEU A 363 10.78 -40.85 -31.17
CA LEU A 363 10.65 -40.23 -29.86
C LEU A 363 10.97 -38.73 -29.91
N THR A 364 11.93 -38.33 -30.74
CA THR A 364 12.42 -36.94 -30.84
C THR A 364 11.73 -36.11 -31.92
N GLN A 365 10.86 -36.70 -32.74
CA GLN A 365 10.16 -36.00 -33.80
C GLN A 365 9.15 -35.01 -33.22
N GLY A 366 9.24 -33.75 -33.61
CA GLY A 366 8.39 -32.68 -33.10
C GLY A 366 8.97 -31.95 -31.89
N ALA A 367 10.15 -32.34 -31.39
CA ALA A 367 10.79 -31.64 -30.29
C ALA A 367 11.15 -30.20 -30.69
N VAL A 368 10.95 -29.25 -29.77
CA VAL A 368 11.23 -27.82 -29.97
C VAL A 368 12.33 -27.39 -29.02
N ILE A 369 13.34 -26.71 -29.55
CA ILE A 369 14.37 -26.01 -28.79
C ILE A 369 14.00 -24.53 -28.80
N GLU A 370 13.57 -23.99 -27.66
CA GLU A 370 13.17 -22.58 -27.54
C GLU A 370 14.36 -21.62 -27.71
N PRO A 371 14.13 -20.34 -28.06
CA PRO A 371 15.18 -19.32 -28.05
C PRO A 371 15.95 -19.31 -26.72
N GLY A 372 17.27 -19.41 -26.78
CA GLY A 372 18.14 -19.51 -25.60
C GLY A 372 18.08 -20.85 -24.86
N GLY A 373 17.27 -21.80 -25.34
CA GLY A 373 17.10 -23.12 -24.75
C GLY A 373 18.13 -24.14 -25.22
N GLU A 374 18.01 -25.34 -24.66
CA GLU A 374 18.90 -26.47 -24.89
C GLU A 374 18.10 -27.74 -25.18
N PHE A 375 18.66 -28.62 -26.01
CA PHE A 375 18.17 -29.97 -26.22
C PHE A 375 19.27 -30.99 -25.92
N SER A 376 19.10 -31.73 -24.82
CA SER A 376 19.87 -32.92 -24.47
C SER A 376 19.15 -34.17 -24.99
N ILE A 377 19.88 -35.05 -25.70
CA ILE A 377 19.33 -36.34 -26.11
C ILE A 377 18.98 -37.19 -24.88
N ASN A 378 19.83 -37.21 -23.85
CA ASN A 378 19.61 -38.08 -22.69
C ASN A 378 18.49 -37.60 -21.78
N ASP A 379 18.32 -36.29 -21.59
CA ASP A 379 17.21 -35.73 -20.81
C ASP A 379 15.88 -35.95 -21.52
N TYR A 380 15.84 -35.72 -22.83
CA TYR A 380 14.62 -35.85 -23.61
C TYR A 380 14.16 -37.32 -23.77
N VAL A 381 15.09 -38.23 -24.11
CA VAL A 381 14.76 -39.64 -24.39
C VAL A 381 14.84 -40.51 -23.13
N GLY A 382 15.71 -40.15 -22.18
CA GLY A 382 16.03 -40.95 -21.00
C GLY A 382 16.81 -42.23 -21.31
N ARG A 383 16.88 -43.12 -20.31
CA ARG A 383 17.49 -44.45 -20.45
C ARG A 383 16.83 -45.26 -21.56
N ARG A 384 17.64 -45.89 -22.42
CA ARG A 384 17.17 -46.82 -23.45
C ARG A 384 16.85 -48.16 -22.80
N THR A 385 15.59 -48.58 -22.88
CA THR A 385 15.12 -49.85 -22.32
C THR A 385 14.22 -50.58 -23.32
N ARG A 386 13.97 -51.87 -23.08
CA ARG A 386 13.10 -52.68 -23.96
C ARG A 386 11.66 -52.22 -23.92
N GLU A 387 11.19 -51.75 -22.76
CA GLU A 387 9.84 -51.20 -22.55
C GLU A 387 9.62 -49.93 -23.39
N LYS A 388 10.67 -49.14 -23.60
CA LYS A 388 10.65 -47.98 -24.51
C LYS A 388 10.80 -48.36 -26.00
N GLY A 389 10.88 -49.66 -26.31
CA GLY A 389 10.98 -50.18 -27.68
C GLY A 389 12.41 -50.35 -28.21
N PHE A 390 13.45 -50.22 -27.36
CA PHE A 390 14.83 -50.45 -27.77
C PHE A 390 15.23 -51.92 -27.70
N VAL A 391 16.14 -52.34 -28.57
CA VAL A 391 16.65 -53.71 -28.69
C VAL A 391 18.17 -53.76 -28.53
N ASP A 392 18.73 -54.96 -28.29
CA ASP A 392 20.18 -55.14 -28.24
C ASP A 392 20.79 -54.95 -29.63
N ALA A 393 21.83 -54.13 -29.69
CA ALA A 393 22.61 -53.93 -30.90
C ALA A 393 24.06 -53.60 -30.55
N GLY A 394 24.92 -53.58 -31.57
CA GLY A 394 26.35 -53.30 -31.40
C GLY A 394 26.61 -51.92 -30.81
N VAL A 395 27.51 -51.85 -29.84
CA VAL A 395 28.07 -50.63 -29.23
C VAL A 395 29.59 -50.71 -29.19
N ILE A 396 30.24 -49.56 -29.08
CA ILE A 396 31.68 -49.47 -28.86
C ILE A 396 31.89 -49.05 -27.41
N SER A 397 32.57 -49.89 -26.63
CA SER A 397 32.93 -49.60 -25.24
C SER A 397 34.43 -49.77 -25.08
N HIS A 398 35.11 -48.71 -24.63
CA HIS A 398 36.57 -48.69 -24.44
C HIS A 398 37.36 -49.21 -25.66
N GLY A 399 36.93 -48.83 -26.87
CA GLY A 399 37.56 -49.26 -28.12
C GLY A 399 37.22 -50.67 -28.60
N VAL A 400 36.32 -51.39 -27.93
CA VAL A 400 35.92 -52.78 -28.28
C VAL A 400 34.44 -52.84 -28.66
N PHE A 401 34.12 -53.64 -29.68
CA PHE A 401 32.73 -53.92 -30.07
C PHE A 401 32.07 -54.90 -29.09
N THR A 402 30.93 -54.50 -28.51
CA THR A 402 30.07 -55.35 -27.67
C THR A 402 28.60 -55.08 -27.99
N THR A 403 27.65 -55.60 -27.22
CA THR A 403 26.21 -55.37 -27.41
C THR A 403 25.58 -54.74 -26.18
N SER A 404 24.65 -53.81 -26.39
CA SER A 404 23.82 -53.22 -25.33
C SER A 404 22.45 -52.84 -25.89
N VAL A 405 21.46 -52.75 -25.00
CA VAL A 405 20.13 -52.21 -25.32
C VAL A 405 20.29 -50.77 -25.80
N GLY A 406 19.69 -50.46 -26.96
CA GLY A 406 19.82 -49.15 -27.59
C GLY A 406 21.10 -48.98 -28.40
N GLY A 407 21.86 -50.05 -28.67
CA GLY A 407 23.06 -49.95 -29.50
C GLY A 407 22.80 -49.37 -30.91
N GLY A 408 23.77 -48.63 -31.44
CA GLY A 408 23.70 -47.99 -32.76
C GLY A 408 23.10 -46.58 -32.82
N ILE A 409 22.51 -46.07 -31.73
CA ILE A 409 21.92 -44.72 -31.67
C ILE A 409 22.93 -43.58 -31.82
N SER A 410 24.23 -43.82 -31.66
CA SER A 410 25.24 -42.80 -31.98
C SER A 410 25.20 -42.37 -33.45
N GLN A 411 24.58 -43.15 -34.35
CA GLN A 411 24.31 -42.68 -35.70
C GLN A 411 23.23 -41.61 -35.75
N TYR A 412 22.18 -41.73 -34.93
CA TYR A 412 21.20 -40.65 -34.75
C TYR A 412 21.90 -39.40 -34.20
N ALA A 413 22.70 -39.53 -33.15
CA ALA A 413 23.43 -38.41 -32.55
C ALA A 413 24.34 -37.71 -33.58
N THR A 414 25.16 -38.45 -34.34
CA THR A 414 25.97 -37.85 -35.42
C THR A 414 25.13 -37.19 -36.51
N THR A 415 23.96 -37.75 -36.85
CA THR A 415 23.08 -37.14 -37.87
C THR A 415 22.53 -35.82 -37.38
N LEU A 416 22.03 -35.80 -36.14
CA LEU A 416 21.54 -34.60 -35.47
C LEU A 416 22.65 -33.55 -35.30
N PHE A 417 23.85 -33.95 -34.88
CA PHE A 417 25.02 -33.08 -34.76
C PHE A 417 25.29 -32.33 -36.07
N ASN A 418 25.32 -33.04 -37.19
CA ASN A 418 25.60 -32.39 -38.48
C ASN A 418 24.45 -31.51 -38.95
N ALA A 419 23.18 -31.89 -38.71
CA ALA A 419 22.04 -31.02 -39.03
C ALA A 419 22.09 -29.72 -38.21
N ALA A 420 22.41 -29.81 -36.91
CA ALA A 420 22.59 -28.66 -36.02
C ALA A 420 23.78 -27.78 -36.43
N PHE A 421 24.89 -28.40 -36.83
CA PHE A 421 26.05 -27.69 -37.37
C PHE A 421 25.67 -26.86 -38.61
N PHE A 422 24.96 -27.43 -39.57
CA PHE A 422 24.52 -26.69 -40.76
C PHE A 422 23.47 -25.63 -40.45
N ALA A 423 22.65 -25.85 -39.41
CA ALA A 423 21.73 -24.85 -38.86
C ALA A 423 22.44 -23.70 -38.12
N GLY A 424 23.75 -23.79 -37.90
CA GLY A 424 24.52 -22.78 -37.18
C GLY A 424 24.21 -22.72 -35.68
N LEU A 425 23.80 -23.85 -35.09
CA LEU A 425 23.55 -23.98 -33.65
C LEU A 425 24.85 -24.30 -32.90
N ASP A 426 24.89 -23.92 -31.63
CA ASP A 426 25.99 -24.22 -30.73
C ASP A 426 25.81 -25.59 -30.07
N PHE A 427 26.88 -26.11 -29.48
CA PHE A 427 26.89 -27.40 -28.79
C PHE A 427 27.31 -27.22 -27.34
N GLY A 428 26.58 -27.87 -26.43
CA GLY A 428 26.95 -28.02 -25.02
C GLY A 428 27.93 -29.17 -24.86
N ASP A 429 27.54 -30.20 -24.13
CA ASP A 429 28.26 -31.47 -24.08
C ASP A 429 28.16 -32.24 -25.40
N TYR A 430 29.30 -32.67 -25.93
CA TYR A 430 29.38 -33.67 -26.99
C TYR A 430 30.74 -34.37 -26.97
N GLN A 431 30.74 -35.64 -27.38
CA GLN A 431 31.97 -36.43 -27.47
C GLN A 431 32.02 -37.25 -28.76
N SER A 432 33.17 -37.29 -29.43
CA SER A 432 33.44 -38.21 -30.55
C SER A 432 33.66 -39.66 -30.08
N HIS A 433 33.55 -40.63 -30.99
CA HIS A 433 33.89 -42.02 -30.67
C HIS A 433 35.40 -42.17 -30.41
N SER A 434 35.78 -43.19 -29.63
CA SER A 434 37.19 -43.52 -29.39
C SER A 434 37.90 -44.12 -30.61
N ILE A 435 37.18 -44.37 -31.71
CA ILE A 435 37.70 -44.91 -32.97
C ILE A 435 37.09 -44.16 -34.16
N TYR A 436 37.84 -44.05 -35.24
CA TYR A 436 37.33 -43.48 -36.49
C TYR A 436 36.30 -44.41 -37.15
N LEU A 437 35.18 -43.83 -37.59
CA LEU A 437 34.11 -44.53 -38.29
C LEU A 437 33.93 -43.91 -39.68
N SER A 438 34.30 -44.65 -40.73
CA SER A 438 34.32 -44.16 -42.12
C SER A 438 32.98 -43.70 -42.70
N ARG A 439 31.87 -44.01 -42.01
CA ARG A 439 30.52 -43.57 -42.38
C ARG A 439 30.17 -42.15 -41.92
N TYR A 440 31.05 -41.49 -41.15
CA TYR A 440 30.83 -40.15 -40.62
C TYR A 440 31.83 -39.15 -41.21
N PRO A 441 31.45 -37.87 -41.35
CA PRO A 441 32.39 -36.85 -41.77
C PRO A 441 33.54 -36.68 -40.77
N PHE A 442 34.73 -36.35 -41.27
CA PHE A 442 35.87 -36.06 -40.41
C PHE A 442 35.58 -34.88 -39.48
N GLY A 443 35.82 -35.07 -38.19
CA GLY A 443 35.69 -34.03 -37.17
C GLY A 443 34.25 -33.59 -36.85
N ARG A 444 33.23 -34.18 -37.47
CA ARG A 444 31.81 -33.86 -37.22
C ARG A 444 31.02 -35.12 -36.89
N GLU A 445 31.18 -35.57 -35.65
CA GLU A 445 30.41 -36.67 -35.10
C GLU A 445 30.15 -36.50 -33.61
N ALA A 446 29.14 -37.20 -33.12
CA ALA A 446 28.83 -37.30 -31.70
C ALA A 446 28.42 -38.73 -31.36
N THR A 447 28.94 -39.27 -30.26
CA THR A 447 28.46 -40.49 -29.65
C THR A 447 27.50 -40.16 -28.51
N VAL A 448 26.64 -41.11 -28.14
CA VAL A 448 25.72 -40.96 -27.01
C VAL A 448 25.64 -42.27 -26.24
N ASN A 449 25.60 -42.18 -24.91
CA ASN A 449 25.40 -43.29 -24.00
C ASN A 449 24.84 -42.79 -22.67
N PHE A 450 23.64 -43.26 -22.33
CA PHE A 450 22.97 -42.83 -21.11
C PHE A 450 23.68 -43.36 -19.84
N PRO A 451 23.84 -42.56 -18.77
CA PRO A 451 23.50 -41.12 -18.69
C PRO A 451 24.67 -40.18 -19.01
N ASN A 452 25.88 -40.70 -19.18
CA ASN A 452 27.10 -39.88 -19.03
C ASN A 452 27.67 -39.28 -20.32
N VAL A 453 27.30 -39.80 -21.48
CA VAL A 453 27.79 -39.27 -22.77
C VAL A 453 26.57 -38.78 -23.53
N ASP A 454 26.54 -37.50 -23.82
CA ASP A 454 25.39 -36.86 -24.45
C ASP A 454 25.74 -36.09 -25.73
N LEU A 455 24.69 -35.63 -26.41
CA LEU A 455 24.76 -34.55 -27.36
C LEU A 455 23.76 -33.49 -26.93
N GLU A 456 24.27 -32.33 -26.53
CA GLU A 456 23.52 -31.15 -26.17
C GLU A 456 23.61 -30.11 -27.29
N ILE A 457 22.45 -29.63 -27.75
CA ILE A 457 22.34 -28.58 -28.77
C ILE A 457 21.82 -27.33 -28.10
N LEU A 458 22.54 -26.22 -28.27
CA LEU A 458 22.19 -24.93 -27.72
C LEU A 458 21.58 -24.05 -28.82
N ASN A 459 20.35 -23.60 -28.61
CA ASN A 459 19.71 -22.65 -29.51
C ASN A 459 20.02 -21.22 -29.08
N THR A 460 21.14 -20.68 -29.57
CA THR A 460 21.55 -19.30 -29.30
C THR A 460 20.86 -18.26 -30.21
N THR A 461 19.85 -18.68 -30.99
CA THR A 461 19.11 -17.81 -31.92
C THR A 461 17.87 -17.18 -31.26
N PRO A 462 17.33 -16.08 -31.79
CA PRO A 462 16.09 -15.47 -31.27
C PRO A 462 14.82 -16.23 -31.71
N TYR A 463 14.94 -17.35 -32.41
CA TYR A 463 13.83 -18.14 -32.96
C TYR A 463 13.85 -19.56 -32.39
N GLY A 464 12.72 -20.24 -32.36
CA GLY A 464 12.64 -21.65 -32.00
C GLY A 464 13.21 -22.55 -33.10
N VAL A 465 13.67 -23.74 -32.70
CA VAL A 465 14.14 -24.78 -33.61
C VAL A 465 13.30 -26.04 -33.44
N LEU A 466 12.63 -26.47 -34.50
CA LEU A 466 11.87 -27.72 -34.54
C LEU A 466 12.73 -28.85 -35.10
N LEU A 467 12.82 -29.93 -34.35
CA LEU A 467 13.53 -31.15 -34.69
C LEU A 467 12.59 -32.14 -35.41
N TRP A 468 12.94 -32.48 -36.66
CA TRP A 468 12.12 -33.36 -37.49
C TRP A 468 12.92 -34.51 -38.14
N PRO A 469 13.39 -35.50 -37.35
CA PRO A 469 13.99 -36.70 -37.87
C PRO A 469 12.99 -37.56 -38.64
N THR A 470 13.42 -38.08 -39.78
CA THR A 470 12.69 -39.05 -40.59
C THR A 470 13.60 -40.21 -40.94
N THR A 471 13.02 -41.40 -41.11
CA THR A 471 13.78 -42.62 -41.42
C THR A 471 13.14 -43.38 -42.56
N ASP A 472 13.96 -44.07 -43.33
CA ASP A 472 13.54 -45.07 -44.31
C ASP A 472 14.26 -46.42 -44.03
N GLU A 473 14.21 -47.35 -44.97
CA GLU A 473 14.85 -48.68 -44.79
C GLU A 473 16.39 -48.61 -44.73
N THR A 474 17.00 -47.55 -45.25
CA THR A 474 18.42 -47.42 -45.53
C THR A 474 19.05 -46.13 -44.99
N SER A 475 18.27 -45.20 -44.46
CA SER A 475 18.76 -43.89 -44.05
C SER A 475 18.01 -43.28 -42.87
N ILE A 476 18.67 -42.34 -42.21
CA ILE A 476 18.05 -41.38 -41.32
C ILE A 476 18.42 -39.98 -41.77
N THR A 477 17.42 -39.11 -41.86
CA THR A 477 17.58 -37.68 -42.13
C THR A 477 17.08 -36.90 -40.94
N VAL A 478 17.89 -36.00 -40.41
CA VAL A 478 17.45 -35.01 -39.42
C VAL A 478 17.30 -33.68 -40.13
N THR A 479 16.08 -33.15 -40.17
CA THR A 479 15.77 -31.82 -40.69
C THR A 479 15.42 -30.91 -39.51
N LEU A 480 16.05 -29.74 -39.45
CA LEU A 480 15.77 -28.69 -38.46
C LEU A 480 15.05 -27.54 -39.14
N TYR A 481 13.92 -27.14 -38.57
CA TYR A 481 13.14 -25.98 -39.02
C TYR A 481 13.28 -24.83 -38.02
N GLY A 482 13.23 -23.60 -38.52
CA GLY A 482 13.35 -22.37 -37.72
C GLY A 482 13.22 -21.14 -38.61
N THR A 483 13.89 -20.05 -38.24
CA THR A 483 14.18 -18.92 -39.12
C THR A 483 15.69 -18.81 -39.29
N ARG A 484 16.19 -18.71 -40.52
CA ARG A 484 17.63 -18.68 -40.76
C ARG A 484 18.26 -17.44 -40.11
N TRP A 485 19.17 -17.67 -39.17
CA TRP A 485 19.90 -16.64 -38.43
C TRP A 485 21.39 -16.65 -38.76
N VAL A 486 22.01 -17.83 -38.64
CA VAL A 486 23.40 -18.14 -39.00
C VAL A 486 23.39 -19.38 -39.88
N LYS A 487 24.47 -19.59 -40.64
CA LYS A 487 24.66 -20.79 -41.46
C LYS A 487 26.05 -21.36 -41.19
N GLY A 488 26.14 -22.66 -40.90
CA GLY A 488 27.41 -23.38 -40.90
C GLY A 488 27.86 -23.71 -42.33
N GLU A 489 29.14 -23.52 -42.63
CA GLU A 489 29.75 -23.87 -43.94
C GLU A 489 30.72 -25.06 -43.84
#